data_AF-A0A161GWY5-F1
#
_entry.id   AF-A0A161GWY5-F1
#
_cell.length_a   1.000
_cell.length_b   1.000
_cell.length_c   1.000
_cell.angle_alpha   90.00
_cell.angle_beta   90.00
_cell.angle_gamma   90.00
#
_symmetry.space_group_name_H-M   'P 1'
#
loop_
_entity.id
_entity.type
_entity.pdbx_description
1 polymer ?
#
loop_
_entity_poly.entity_id
_entity_poly.type
_entity_poly.pdbx_seq_one_letter_code
_entity_poly.pdbx_strand_id
1 'polypeptide(L)'
;MLPHARAVFISDFMGDPVAVETALTEAADRGVTGALLQVLDPVEEAFPYQGRTIFESMGGMLAHETRKAGDLRDRYLERLAERKDRLATLAARTGWQYSCHHTGDPAPAALLWLFHAMERLA
;
A
#
# COMPACT_ATOMS: atom_id res chain seq x y z
N MET A 1 -1.99 -23.09 -0.04
CA MET A 1 -1.78 -22.76 -1.47
C MET A 1 -1.08 -23.92 -2.13
N LEU A 2 -1.36 -24.19 -3.42
CA LEU A 2 -0.68 -25.25 -4.18
C LEU A 2 0.80 -24.86 -4.40
N PRO A 3 1.76 -25.80 -4.34
CA PRO A 3 3.15 -25.55 -4.73
C PRO A 3 3.22 -25.06 -6.18
N HIS A 4 4.12 -24.11 -6.48
CA HIS A 4 4.24 -23.46 -7.80
C HIS A 4 3.01 -22.67 -8.28
N ALA A 5 2.08 -22.34 -7.38
CA ALA A 5 1.00 -21.41 -7.68
C ALA A 5 1.53 -19.98 -7.81
N ARG A 6 0.74 -19.13 -8.48
CA ARG A 6 0.99 -17.69 -8.57
C ARG A 6 -0.14 -16.94 -7.88
N ALA A 7 0.19 -15.85 -7.21
CA ALA A 7 -0.76 -15.05 -6.45
C ALA A 7 -0.64 -13.55 -6.76
N VAL A 8 -1.76 -12.84 -6.61
CA VAL A 8 -1.81 -11.37 -6.73
C VAL A 8 -2.53 -10.83 -5.51
N PHE A 9 -1.91 -9.91 -4.79
CA PHE A 9 -2.55 -9.19 -3.69
C PHE A 9 -2.83 -7.75 -4.12
N ILE A 10 -4.07 -7.30 -3.94
CA ILE A 10 -4.53 -5.96 -4.29
C ILE A 10 -5.20 -5.35 -3.07
N SER A 11 -4.70 -4.20 -2.60
CA SER A 11 -5.20 -3.50 -1.42
C SER A 11 -4.62 -2.08 -1.36
N ASP A 12 -5.17 -1.21 -0.53
CA ASP A 12 -4.47 0.02 -0.10
C ASP A 12 -3.27 -0.28 0.83
N PHE A 13 -3.25 -1.48 1.44
CA PHE A 13 -2.30 -1.94 2.46
C PHE A 13 -2.16 -1.00 3.66
N MET A 14 -3.23 -0.25 4.00
CA MET A 14 -3.24 0.71 5.10
C MET A 14 -3.60 0.08 6.46
N GLY A 15 -4.07 -1.17 6.45
CA GLY A 15 -4.30 -1.99 7.65
C GLY A 15 -3.02 -2.40 8.38
N ASP A 16 -3.14 -3.39 9.26
CA ASP A 16 -2.00 -3.93 10.00
C ASP A 16 -0.92 -4.49 9.04
N PRO A 17 0.31 -3.93 9.03
CA PRO A 17 1.38 -4.41 8.16
C PRO A 17 1.81 -5.85 8.47
N VAL A 18 1.62 -6.33 9.70
CA VAL A 18 2.03 -7.69 10.09
C VAL A 18 1.22 -8.74 9.33
N ALA A 19 -0.06 -8.45 9.04
CA ALA A 19 -0.92 -9.37 8.30
C ALA A 19 -0.42 -9.62 6.86
N VAL A 20 -0.04 -8.55 6.15
CA VAL A 20 0.49 -8.67 4.78
C VAL A 20 1.87 -9.32 4.77
N GLU A 21 2.73 -8.99 5.74
CA GLU A 21 4.05 -9.62 5.90
C GLU A 21 3.94 -11.11 6.14
N THR A 22 3.06 -11.52 7.04
CA THR A 22 2.83 -12.93 7.36
C THR A 22 2.30 -13.65 6.13
N ALA A 23 1.25 -13.13 5.50
CA ALA A 23 0.66 -13.75 4.32
C ALA A 23 1.66 -13.93 3.17
N LEU A 24 2.50 -12.91 2.93
CA LEU A 24 3.46 -12.93 1.83
C LEU A 24 4.69 -13.79 2.14
N THR A 25 5.16 -13.79 3.38
CA THR A 25 6.25 -14.69 3.83
C THR A 25 5.80 -16.15 3.73
N GLU A 26 4.61 -16.48 4.24
CA GLU A 26 4.12 -17.86 4.13
C GLU A 26 3.85 -18.29 2.69
N ALA A 27 3.48 -17.35 1.80
CA ALA A 27 3.34 -17.65 0.38
C ALA A 27 4.72 -17.95 -0.24
N ALA A 28 5.71 -17.11 0.04
CA ALA A 28 7.09 -17.30 -0.43
C ALA A 28 7.72 -18.60 0.07
N ASP A 29 7.52 -18.96 1.36
CA ASP A 29 8.00 -20.22 1.95
C ASP A 29 7.41 -21.46 1.25
N ARG A 30 6.22 -21.32 0.65
CA ARG A 30 5.55 -22.35 -0.14
C ARG A 30 5.93 -22.33 -1.63
N GLY A 31 6.90 -21.51 -2.01
CA GLY A 31 7.35 -21.33 -3.39
C GLY A 31 6.33 -20.61 -4.28
N VAL A 32 5.37 -19.89 -3.69
CA VAL A 32 4.42 -19.07 -4.44
C VAL A 32 5.10 -17.76 -4.81
N THR A 33 5.03 -17.43 -6.10
CA THR A 33 5.50 -16.15 -6.63
C THR A 33 4.32 -15.28 -7.02
N GLY A 34 4.51 -13.97 -7.09
CA GLY A 34 3.37 -13.09 -7.33
C GLY A 34 3.68 -11.61 -7.46
N ALA A 35 2.60 -10.85 -7.45
CA ALA A 35 2.64 -9.40 -7.50
C ALA A 35 1.79 -8.77 -6.37
N LEU A 36 2.30 -7.68 -5.80
CA LEU A 36 1.60 -6.75 -4.95
C LEU A 36 1.20 -5.54 -5.80
N LEU A 37 -0.08 -5.22 -5.84
CA LEU A 37 -0.59 -3.97 -6.41
C LEU A 37 -1.24 -3.14 -5.30
N GLN A 38 -0.54 -2.08 -4.88
CA GLN A 38 -1.12 -1.11 -3.96
C GLN A 38 -2.02 -0.15 -4.75
N VAL A 39 -3.22 0.13 -4.24
CA VAL A 39 -4.14 1.09 -4.84
C VAL A 39 -4.34 2.25 -3.87
N LEU A 40 -3.95 3.46 -4.28
CA LEU A 40 -4.07 4.68 -3.47
C LEU A 40 -4.92 5.72 -4.18
N ASP A 41 -5.56 6.60 -3.41
CA ASP A 41 -6.21 7.77 -4.00
C ASP A 41 -5.19 8.92 -4.13
N PRO A 42 -5.05 9.58 -5.29
CA PRO A 42 -4.15 10.73 -5.44
C PRO A 42 -4.47 11.88 -4.48
N VAL A 43 -5.71 11.98 -3.98
CA VAL A 43 -6.14 12.95 -2.97
C VAL A 43 -5.47 12.68 -1.61
N GLU A 44 -5.11 11.43 -1.30
CA GLU A 44 -4.34 11.10 -0.08
C GLU A 44 -2.93 11.69 -0.12
N GLU A 45 -2.32 11.76 -1.31
CA GLU A 45 -1.00 12.39 -1.50
C GLU A 45 -1.11 13.92 -1.68
N ALA A 46 -2.19 14.43 -2.30
CA ALA A 46 -2.40 15.86 -2.55
C ALA A 46 -2.98 16.63 -1.34
N PHE A 47 -3.67 15.93 -0.43
CA PHE A 47 -4.26 16.45 0.81
C PHE A 47 -4.93 17.85 0.68
N PRO A 48 -5.91 18.04 -0.25
CA PRO A 48 -6.49 19.35 -0.56
C PRO A 48 -7.50 19.86 0.48
N TYR A 49 -7.45 19.38 1.73
CA TYR A 49 -8.40 19.75 2.78
C TYR A 49 -7.90 20.99 3.55
N GLN A 50 -8.24 22.19 3.07
CA GLN A 50 -7.96 23.48 3.74
C GLN A 50 -9.18 24.07 4.50
N GLY A 51 -10.28 23.33 4.66
CA GLY A 51 -11.51 23.81 5.30
C GLY A 51 -11.79 23.22 6.68
N ARG A 52 -11.73 24.06 7.73
CA ARG A 52 -12.21 23.89 9.13
C ARG A 52 -12.83 22.52 9.54
N THR A 53 -12.00 21.70 10.19
CA THR A 53 -12.14 21.10 11.55
C THR A 53 -13.42 20.35 11.98
N ILE A 54 -13.35 19.01 12.06
CA ILE A 54 -13.44 18.16 13.28
C ILE A 54 -12.67 16.85 12.99
N PHE A 55 -11.67 16.47 13.79
CA PHE A 55 -11.15 15.10 13.82
C PHE A 55 -11.55 14.47 15.15
N GLU A 56 -12.63 13.69 15.14
CA GLU A 56 -12.97 12.85 16.28
C GLU A 56 -11.96 11.69 16.36
N SER A 57 -11.21 11.68 17.46
CA SER A 57 -10.42 10.53 17.87
C SER A 57 -11.37 9.40 18.28
N MET A 58 -11.30 8.25 17.61
CA MET A 58 -11.94 7.00 18.04
C MET A 58 -11.56 6.59 19.49
N GLY A 59 -10.52 7.18 20.08
CA GLY A 59 -10.03 6.90 21.44
C GLY A 59 -10.09 8.07 22.44
N GLY A 60 -10.82 9.15 22.12
CA GLY A 60 -11.07 10.26 23.06
C GLY A 60 -9.86 10.79 23.86
N MET A 61 -8.93 11.52 23.24
CA MET A 61 -8.25 12.65 23.89
C MET A 61 -7.35 13.43 22.91
N LEU A 62 -7.49 14.76 22.97
CA LEU A 62 -6.63 15.84 22.46
C LEU A 62 -6.90 16.42 21.06
N ALA A 63 -7.78 17.43 21.05
CA ALA A 63 -7.97 18.43 20.01
C ALA A 63 -6.92 19.55 20.12
N HIS A 64 -6.09 19.76 19.08
CA HIS A 64 -5.22 20.94 18.91
C HIS A 64 -5.05 21.18 17.39
N GLU A 65 -5.70 22.20 16.83
CA GLU A 65 -6.39 22.05 15.53
C GLU A 65 -5.89 22.84 14.31
N THR A 66 -4.85 23.68 14.34
CA THR A 66 -4.53 24.50 13.13
C THR A 66 -3.06 24.58 12.73
N ARG A 67 -2.12 24.67 13.68
CA ARG A 67 -0.68 24.48 13.36
C ARG A 67 -0.35 23.03 13.02
N LYS A 68 -1.16 22.08 13.50
CA LYS A 68 -0.95 20.64 13.28
C LYS A 68 -1.40 20.15 11.91
N ALA A 69 -2.14 20.90 11.09
CA ALA A 69 -2.64 20.37 9.82
C ALA A 69 -1.50 20.11 8.81
N GLY A 70 -0.52 21.03 8.74
CA GLY A 70 0.72 20.83 7.99
C GLY A 70 1.53 19.67 8.56
N ASP A 71 1.78 19.68 9.88
CA ASP A 71 2.51 18.59 10.55
C ASP A 71 1.80 17.23 10.43
N LEU A 72 0.46 17.19 10.38
CA LEU A 72 -0.34 15.98 10.21
C LEU A 72 -0.19 15.44 8.79
N ARG A 73 -0.21 16.33 7.79
CA ARG A 73 0.05 15.97 6.39
C ARG A 73 1.45 15.40 6.24
N ASP A 74 2.47 16.08 6.76
CA ASP A 74 3.86 15.64 6.62
C ASP A 74 4.07 14.28 7.31
N ARG A 75 3.52 14.10 8.52
CA ARG A 75 3.55 12.79 9.22
C ARG A 75 2.75 11.71 8.50
N TYR A 76 1.64 12.04 7.83
CA TYR A 76 0.88 11.07 7.04
C TYR A 76 1.67 10.64 5.81
N LEU A 77 2.25 11.59 5.08
CA LEU A 77 3.09 11.33 3.90
C LEU A 77 4.34 10.52 4.28
N GLU A 78 4.97 10.82 5.41
CA GLU A 78 6.08 10.05 5.96
C GLU A 78 5.68 8.60 6.25
N ARG A 79 4.54 8.38 6.94
CA ARG A 79 4.01 7.03 7.18
C ARG A 79 3.62 6.30 5.90
N LEU A 80 3.08 7.00 4.91
CA LEU A 80 2.74 6.42 3.62
C LEU A 80 4.00 6.02 2.86
N ALA A 81 5.05 6.86 2.89
CA ALA A 81 6.36 6.55 2.31
C ALA A 81 6.99 5.34 2.99
N GLU A 82 7.00 5.29 4.33
CA GLU A 82 7.44 4.12 5.11
C GLU A 82 6.66 2.86 4.72
N ARG A 83 5.34 2.98 4.51
CA ARG A 83 4.51 1.84 4.10
C ARG A 83 4.89 1.35 2.70
N LYS A 84 5.05 2.25 1.74
CA LYS A 84 5.45 1.93 0.35
C LYS A 84 6.82 1.26 0.34
N ASP A 85 7.78 1.80 1.10
CA ASP A 85 9.14 1.25 1.22
C ASP A 85 9.14 -0.15 1.84
N ARG A 86 8.33 -0.36 2.88
CA ARG A 86 8.16 -1.66 3.53
C ARG A 86 7.60 -2.72 2.58
N LEU A 87 6.58 -2.39 1.78
CA LEU A 87 6.00 -3.29 0.78
C LEU A 87 6.99 -3.60 -0.34
N ALA A 88 7.69 -2.59 -0.85
CA ALA A 88 8.71 -2.76 -1.88
C ALA A 88 9.87 -3.65 -1.39
N THR A 89 10.35 -3.42 -0.17
CA THR A 89 11.39 -4.22 0.48
C THR A 89 10.94 -5.66 0.68
N LEU A 90 9.70 -5.86 1.15
CA LEU A 90 9.13 -7.20 1.34
C LEU A 90 9.04 -7.95 0.01
N ALA A 91 8.52 -7.31 -1.04
CA ALA A 91 8.44 -7.90 -2.37
C ALA A 91 9.82 -8.28 -2.92
N ALA A 92 10.80 -7.38 -2.82
CA ALA A 92 12.16 -7.65 -3.27
C ALA A 92 12.80 -8.85 -2.56
N ARG A 93 12.57 -8.99 -1.25
CA ARG A 93 13.12 -10.10 -0.44
C ARG A 93 12.51 -11.45 -0.76
N THR A 94 11.26 -11.48 -1.22
CA THR A 94 10.54 -12.73 -1.53
C THR A 94 10.50 -13.06 -3.02
N GLY A 95 11.09 -12.21 -3.87
CA GLY A 95 11.05 -12.36 -5.33
C GLY A 95 9.71 -11.97 -5.96
N TRP A 96 8.85 -11.30 -5.19
CA TRP A 96 7.58 -10.77 -5.67
C TRP A 96 7.78 -9.41 -6.35
N GLN A 97 6.85 -9.05 -7.23
CA GLN A 97 6.82 -7.74 -7.88
C GLN A 97 5.94 -6.77 -7.07
N TYR A 98 6.29 -5.49 -7.02
CA TYR A 98 5.48 -4.46 -6.37
C TYR A 98 5.23 -3.28 -7.32
N SER A 99 4.01 -2.76 -7.31
CA SER A 99 3.64 -1.50 -7.94
C SER A 99 2.56 -0.79 -7.15
N CYS A 100 2.52 0.52 -7.27
CA CYS A 100 1.49 1.39 -6.74
C CYS A 100 0.70 2.00 -7.91
N HIS A 101 -0.61 1.88 -7.86
CA HIS A 101 -1.54 2.47 -8.81
C HIS A 101 -2.39 3.52 -8.11
N HIS A 102 -2.54 4.67 -8.73
CA HIS A 102 -3.43 5.71 -8.23
C HIS A 102 -4.80 5.60 -8.89
N THR A 103 -5.88 5.78 -8.13
CA THR A 103 -7.26 5.72 -8.65
C THR A 103 -7.56 6.80 -9.71
N GLY A 104 -6.73 7.85 -9.77
CA GLY A 104 -6.78 8.88 -10.82
C GLY A 104 -6.14 8.44 -12.16
N ASP A 105 -5.34 7.38 -12.17
CA ASP A 105 -4.72 6.84 -13.37
C ASP A 105 -5.66 5.84 -14.07
N PRO A 106 -5.50 5.62 -15.39
CA PRO A 106 -6.25 4.60 -16.09
C PRO A 106 -5.97 3.19 -15.56
N ALA A 107 -7.00 2.50 -15.05
CA ALA A 107 -6.93 1.11 -14.60
C ALA A 107 -6.31 0.12 -15.61
N PRO A 108 -6.47 0.26 -16.94
CA PRO A 108 -5.81 -0.61 -17.91
C PRO A 108 -4.27 -0.64 -17.78
N ALA A 109 -3.64 0.45 -17.34
CA ALA A 109 -2.19 0.49 -17.13
C ALA A 109 -1.77 -0.46 -15.99
N ALA A 110 -2.52 -0.48 -14.89
CA ALA A 110 -2.28 -1.38 -13.77
C ALA A 110 -2.49 -2.85 -14.15
N LEU A 111 -3.52 -3.13 -14.95
CA LEU A 111 -3.77 -4.49 -15.47
C LEU A 111 -2.64 -4.98 -16.39
N LEU A 112 -2.15 -4.13 -17.28
CA LEU A 112 -1.04 -4.47 -18.17
C LEU A 112 0.25 -4.71 -17.37
N TRP A 113 0.51 -3.89 -16.34
CA TRP A 113 1.62 -4.13 -15.44
C TRP A 113 1.50 -5.46 -14.71
N LEU A 114 0.31 -5.77 -14.17
CA LEU A 114 0.05 -7.05 -13.51
C LEU A 114 0.29 -8.23 -14.46
N PHE A 115 -0.19 -8.15 -15.69
CA PHE A 115 0.02 -9.17 -16.71
C PHE A 115 1.52 -9.47 -16.93
N HIS A 116 2.34 -8.43 -17.12
CA HIS A 116 3.79 -8.61 -17.31
C HIS A 116 4.56 -9.00 -16.04
N ALA A 117 4.14 -8.51 -14.87
CA ALA A 117 4.69 -8.93 -13.58
C ALA A 117 4.48 -10.43 -13.37
N MET A 118 3.31 -10.90 -13.78
CA MET A 118 2.91 -12.29 -13.73
C MET A 118 3.71 -13.12 -14.77
N GLU A 119 3.86 -12.68 -16.02
CA GLU A 119 4.66 -13.40 -17.03
C GLU A 119 6.14 -13.58 -16.63
N ARG A 120 6.79 -12.57 -16.02
CA ARG A 120 8.21 -12.65 -15.61
C ARG A 120 8.52 -13.72 -14.57
N LEU A 121 7.48 -14.32 -13.97
CA LEU A 121 7.59 -15.37 -12.96
C LEU A 121 7.41 -16.78 -13.55
N ALA A 122 7.19 -16.89 -14.87
CA ALA A 122 7.15 -18.14 -15.63
C ALA A 122 8.54 -18.49 -16.21
#